data_AF-A0A1F5YXE0-F1
#
_entry.id   AF-A0A1F5YXE0-F1
#
_cell.length_a   1.000
_cell.length_b   1.000
_cell.length_c   1.000
_cell.angle_alpha   90.00
_cell.angle_beta   90.00
_cell.angle_gamma   90.00
#
_symmetry.space_group_name_H-M   'P 1'
#
loop_
_entity.id
_entity.type
_entity.pdbx_description
1 polymer ?
#
loop_
_entity_poly.entity_id
_entity_poly.type
_entity_poly.pdbx_seq_one_letter_code
_entity_poly.pdbx_strand_id
1 'polypeptide(L)'
;MRAAIQFIQLSENPVEIGGMRVHWIFTHHPGATLGFKIEMHHKTVGYISDNEFLMGYLGDPARAMKDNTLITPFIKIVEFLSGVDLFIGEAQYTNEEYRSKIGWGHSSVSNASVLAGLAGIRKWIVAHHDPMHDDDFLMGKLSLHRQILESLSFKVDLSNAFDGLKIHC
;
A
#
# COMPACT_ATOMS: atom_id res chain seq x y z
N MET A 1 27.24 -12.64 24.48
CA MET A 1 27.25 -12.22 23.06
C MET A 1 26.61 -10.85 22.96
N ARG A 2 27.29 -9.86 22.38
CA ARG A 2 26.66 -8.59 21.98
C ARG A 2 26.37 -8.69 20.48
N ALA A 3 25.17 -8.32 20.05
CA ALA A 3 24.87 -8.20 18.62
C ALA A 3 25.71 -7.07 18.02
N ALA A 4 26.33 -7.31 16.86
CA ALA A 4 26.91 -6.24 16.06
C ALA A 4 25.79 -5.61 15.22
N ILE A 5 25.56 -4.31 15.39
CA ILE A 5 24.58 -3.55 14.60
C ILE A 5 25.37 -2.71 13.60
N GLN A 6 25.08 -2.88 12.32
CA GLN A 6 25.64 -2.07 11.24
C GLN A 6 24.50 -1.26 10.60
N PHE A 7 24.70 0.05 10.49
CA PHE A 7 23.78 0.93 9.76
C PHE A 7 24.29 1.08 8.32
N ILE A 8 23.44 0.72 7.36
CA ILE A 8 23.71 0.89 5.93
C ILE A 8 22.73 1.93 5.43
N GLN A 9 23.24 3.10 5.03
CA GLN A 9 22.43 4.11 4.37
C GLN A 9 22.23 3.71 2.91
N LEU A 10 20.98 3.66 2.45
CA LEU A 10 20.66 3.36 1.06
C LEU A 10 20.89 4.63 0.22
N SER A 11 21.96 4.65 -0.58
CA SER A 11 22.26 5.73 -1.54
C SER A 11 21.96 5.34 -2.98
N GLU A 12 22.03 4.05 -3.30
CA GLU A 12 21.73 3.51 -4.62
C GLU A 12 20.25 3.09 -4.70
N ASN A 13 19.68 3.15 -5.91
CA ASN A 13 18.31 2.72 -6.18
C ASN A 13 18.22 2.14 -7.61
N PRO A 14 18.16 0.81 -7.76
CA PRO A 14 18.07 -0.20 -6.70
C PRO A 14 19.38 -0.45 -5.95
N VAL A 15 19.28 -1.11 -4.79
CA VAL A 15 20.40 -1.70 -4.03
C VAL A 15 20.32 -3.23 -4.09
N GLU A 16 21.47 -3.92 -4.12
CA GLU A 16 21.54 -5.38 -4.09
C GLU A 16 21.76 -5.88 -2.65
N ILE A 17 20.85 -6.71 -2.13
CA ILE A 17 20.88 -7.25 -0.76
C ILE A 17 20.59 -8.75 -0.81
N GLY A 18 21.58 -9.58 -0.47
CA GLY A 18 21.38 -11.03 -0.35
C GLY A 18 20.88 -11.71 -1.64
N GLY A 19 21.26 -11.18 -2.82
CA GLY A 19 20.80 -11.66 -4.13
C GLY A 19 19.41 -11.14 -4.55
N MET A 20 18.83 -10.21 -3.78
CA MET A 20 17.62 -9.48 -4.12
C MET A 20 17.95 -8.08 -4.60
N ARG A 21 17.22 -7.62 -5.60
CA ARG A 21 17.27 -6.23 -6.05
C ARG A 21 16.17 -5.44 -5.37
N VAL A 22 16.55 -4.47 -4.56
CA VAL A 22 15.63 -3.70 -3.72
C VAL A 22 15.57 -2.26 -4.21
N HIS A 23 14.44 -1.90 -4.81
CA HIS A 23 14.09 -0.53 -5.13
C HIS A 23 13.40 0.12 -3.95
N TRP A 24 13.52 1.44 -3.84
CA TRP A 24 12.81 2.21 -2.82
C TRP A 24 12.22 3.50 -3.38
N ILE A 25 11.21 4.05 -2.70
CA ILE A 25 10.58 5.33 -3.04
C ILE A 25 10.14 6.04 -1.75
N PHE A 26 10.15 7.37 -1.72
CA PHE A 26 9.47 8.11 -0.67
C PHE A 26 7.95 8.01 -0.84
N THR A 27 7.25 7.76 0.26
CA THR A 27 5.78 7.73 0.31
C THR A 27 5.21 9.09 0.74
N HIS A 28 3.90 9.27 0.61
CA HIS A 28 3.23 10.47 1.08
C HIS A 28 2.93 10.33 2.57
N HIS A 29 3.77 10.89 3.42
CA HIS A 29 3.63 10.83 4.87
C HIS A 29 4.24 12.10 5.50
N PRO A 30 3.74 12.61 6.65
CA PRO A 30 4.29 13.82 7.30
C PRO A 30 5.78 13.71 7.63
N GLY A 31 6.21 12.52 8.04
CA GLY A 31 7.61 12.16 8.21
C GLY A 31 8.15 11.36 7.03
N ALA A 32 9.47 11.41 6.83
CA ALA A 32 10.14 10.64 5.78
C ALA A 32 9.87 9.14 5.95
N THR A 33 9.14 8.57 4.99
CA THR A 33 8.78 7.16 4.97
C THR A 33 9.11 6.57 3.61
N LEU A 34 9.49 5.29 3.59
CA LEU A 34 9.92 4.58 2.40
C LEU A 34 8.96 3.43 2.08
N GLY A 35 8.64 3.31 0.79
CA GLY A 35 8.11 2.10 0.18
C GLY A 35 9.25 1.31 -0.47
N PHE A 36 9.12 0.00 -0.52
CA PHE A 36 10.10 -0.90 -1.12
C PHE A 36 9.46 -1.75 -2.21
N LYS A 37 10.24 -2.05 -3.26
CA LYS A 37 9.91 -3.03 -4.29
C LYS A 37 11.09 -3.98 -4.39
N ILE A 38 10.85 -5.22 -3.99
CA ILE A 38 11.86 -6.26 -3.84
C ILE A 38 11.68 -7.26 -4.96
N GLU A 39 12.68 -7.34 -5.83
CA GLU A 39 12.75 -8.31 -6.91
C GLU A 39 13.65 -9.47 -6.48
N MET A 40 13.12 -10.68 -6.52
CA MET A 40 13.87 -11.90 -6.22
C MET A 40 13.45 -13.02 -7.17
N HIS A 41 14.42 -13.53 -7.93
CA HIS A 41 14.18 -14.49 -9.01
C HIS A 41 13.16 -13.98 -10.04
N HIS A 42 11.95 -14.55 -10.04
CA HIS A 42 10.86 -14.24 -10.96
C HIS A 42 9.63 -13.68 -10.22
N LYS A 43 9.84 -13.19 -8.99
CA LYS A 43 8.80 -12.64 -8.13
C LYS A 43 9.17 -11.23 -7.69
N THR A 44 8.17 -10.37 -7.65
CA THR A 44 8.31 -9.00 -7.19
C THR A 44 7.31 -8.68 -6.09
N VAL A 45 7.81 -8.18 -4.95
CA VAL A 45 6.99 -7.78 -3.79
C VAL A 45 7.06 -6.28 -3.60
N GLY A 46 5.91 -5.60 -3.62
CA GLY A 46 5.77 -4.22 -3.16
C GLY A 46 5.43 -4.19 -1.67
N TYR A 47 6.14 -3.40 -0.88
CA TYR A 47 5.89 -3.20 0.54
C TYR A 47 5.79 -1.70 0.85
N ILE A 48 4.61 -1.23 1.26
CA ILE A 48 4.36 0.16 1.61
C ILE A 48 3.53 0.19 2.90
N SER A 49 4.18 0.50 4.02
CA SER A 49 3.51 0.63 5.32
C SER A 49 2.77 1.95 5.42
N ASP A 50 3.40 3.08 5.71
CA ASP A 50 2.67 4.35 5.84
C ASP A 50 2.66 5.12 4.51
N ASN A 51 1.47 5.43 4.01
CA ASN A 51 1.29 6.22 2.79
C ASN A 51 -0.12 6.80 2.66
N GLU A 52 -0.24 8.09 2.43
CA GLU A 52 -1.50 8.81 2.18
C GLU A 52 -1.74 9.05 0.69
N PHE A 53 -2.42 8.13 0.02
CA PHE A 53 -2.77 8.24 -1.39
C PHE A 53 -4.03 9.09 -1.62
N LEU A 54 -4.02 9.95 -2.64
CA LEU A 54 -5.07 10.93 -2.98
C LEU A 54 -5.41 11.93 -1.86
N MET A 55 -4.53 12.09 -0.86
CA MET A 55 -4.55 13.06 0.25
C MET A 55 -5.80 13.98 0.33
N GLY A 56 -6.80 13.54 1.08
CA GLY A 56 -8.05 14.26 1.35
C GLY A 56 -9.21 13.94 0.40
N TYR A 57 -9.00 13.11 -0.62
CA TYR A 57 -10.09 12.66 -1.48
C TYR A 57 -11.05 11.74 -0.76
N LEU A 58 -12.34 12.10 -0.78
CA LEU A 58 -13.45 11.38 -0.15
C LEU A 58 -14.61 11.13 -1.14
N GLY A 59 -14.37 11.38 -2.43
CA GLY A 59 -15.36 11.25 -3.49
C GLY A 59 -15.47 9.81 -4.01
N ASP A 60 -16.16 9.68 -5.15
CA ASP A 60 -16.35 8.40 -5.85
C ASP A 60 -15.02 7.83 -6.38
N PRO A 61 -14.61 6.61 -5.97
CA PRO A 61 -13.43 5.92 -6.50
C PRO A 61 -13.35 5.89 -8.03
N ALA A 62 -14.48 5.71 -8.73
CA ALA A 62 -14.52 5.62 -10.19
C ALA A 62 -14.19 6.95 -10.86
N ARG A 63 -14.51 8.07 -10.18
CA ARG A 63 -14.10 9.41 -10.61
C ARG A 63 -12.61 9.63 -10.35
N ALA A 64 -12.11 9.23 -9.17
CA ALA A 64 -10.68 9.35 -8.86
C ALA A 64 -9.81 8.68 -9.92
N MET A 65 -10.18 7.47 -10.36
CA MET A 65 -9.45 6.72 -11.41
C MET A 65 -9.32 7.44 -12.75
N LYS A 66 -10.20 8.38 -13.06
CA LYS A 66 -10.24 9.12 -14.34
C LYS A 66 -9.74 10.55 -14.21
N ASP A 67 -9.50 11.01 -12.99
CA ASP A 67 -9.08 12.38 -12.71
C ASP A 67 -7.56 12.47 -12.67
N ASN A 68 -6.97 12.80 -13.81
CA ASN A 68 -5.52 12.97 -13.93
C ASN A 68 -4.99 14.06 -12.99
N THR A 69 -5.78 15.08 -12.65
CA THR A 69 -5.32 16.14 -11.74
C THR A 69 -5.16 15.62 -10.32
N LEU A 70 -6.03 14.70 -9.91
CA LEU A 70 -5.95 14.02 -8.62
C LEU A 70 -4.82 12.98 -8.58
N ILE A 71 -4.60 12.24 -9.67
CA ILE A 71 -3.62 11.14 -9.72
C ILE A 71 -2.20 11.65 -9.91
N THR A 72 -1.97 12.71 -10.71
CA THR A 72 -0.63 13.16 -11.12
C THR A 72 0.35 13.34 -9.95
N PRO A 73 -0.03 13.93 -8.79
CA PRO A 73 0.88 14.05 -7.65
C PRO A 73 1.38 12.70 -7.11
N PHE A 74 0.61 11.63 -7.31
CA PHE A 74 0.86 10.30 -6.79
C PHE A 74 1.28 9.29 -7.88
N ILE A 75 1.53 9.73 -9.12
CA ILE A 75 1.81 8.80 -10.23
C ILE A 75 3.04 7.93 -9.97
N LYS A 76 4.05 8.45 -9.27
CA LYS A 76 5.28 7.70 -8.97
C LYS A 76 5.03 6.46 -8.12
N ILE A 77 4.11 6.49 -7.16
CA ILE A 77 3.80 5.30 -6.35
C ILE A 77 3.00 4.27 -7.17
N VAL A 78 2.14 4.73 -8.09
CA VAL A 78 1.40 3.87 -9.01
C VAL A 78 2.37 3.14 -9.93
N GLU A 79 3.30 3.87 -10.55
CA GLU A 79 4.34 3.31 -11.43
C GLU A 79 5.29 2.37 -10.67
N PHE A 80 5.66 2.74 -9.45
CA PHE A 80 6.51 1.92 -8.59
C PHE A 80 5.87 0.56 -8.30
N LEU A 81 4.58 0.55 -7.92
CA LEU A 81 3.82 -0.66 -7.66
C LEU A 81 3.39 -1.42 -8.92
N SER A 82 3.53 -0.83 -10.11
CA SER A 82 3.19 -1.53 -11.36
C SER A 82 4.04 -2.78 -11.56
N GLY A 83 3.38 -3.88 -11.91
CA GLY A 83 4.00 -5.17 -12.17
C GLY A 83 4.46 -5.94 -10.93
N VAL A 84 4.12 -5.51 -9.71
CA VAL A 84 4.37 -6.34 -8.51
C VAL A 84 3.42 -7.54 -8.48
N ASP A 85 3.93 -8.70 -8.08
CA ASP A 85 3.15 -9.93 -7.94
C ASP A 85 2.36 -9.96 -6.63
N LEU A 86 2.92 -9.36 -5.60
CA LEU A 86 2.36 -9.26 -4.27
C LEU A 86 2.54 -7.83 -3.76
N PHE A 87 1.44 -7.19 -3.38
CA PHE A 87 1.46 -5.93 -2.67
C PHE A 87 1.17 -6.18 -1.19
N ILE A 88 2.03 -5.71 -0.30
CA ILE A 88 1.78 -5.62 1.13
C ILE A 88 1.68 -4.13 1.44
N GLY A 89 0.50 -3.67 1.80
CA GLY A 89 0.35 -2.26 2.10
C GLY A 89 -0.93 -1.91 2.83
N GLU A 90 -1.00 -0.66 3.26
CA GLU A 90 -2.01 -0.20 4.20
C GLU A 90 -3.36 0.18 3.58
N ALA A 91 -4.36 0.23 4.44
CA ALA A 91 -5.62 0.95 4.24
C ALA A 91 -6.21 1.24 5.63
N GLN A 92 -5.58 2.15 6.37
CA GLN A 92 -5.79 2.26 7.81
C GLN A 92 -7.22 2.69 8.13
N TYR A 93 -7.76 3.69 7.42
CA TYR A 93 -9.01 4.35 7.81
C TYR A 93 -10.19 4.05 6.89
N THR A 94 -11.40 4.04 7.44
CA THR A 94 -12.61 4.25 6.62
C THR A 94 -12.68 5.71 6.14
N ASN A 95 -13.53 6.01 5.15
CA ASN A 95 -13.73 7.41 4.72
C ASN A 95 -14.31 8.30 5.82
N GLU A 96 -15.06 7.72 6.76
CA GLU A 96 -15.61 8.44 7.89
C GLU A 96 -14.50 8.87 8.86
N GLU A 97 -13.65 7.93 9.27
CA GLU A 97 -12.49 8.22 10.13
C GLU A 97 -11.51 9.18 9.44
N TYR A 98 -11.26 8.95 8.15
CA TYR A 98 -10.25 9.67 7.38
C TYR A 98 -10.50 11.18 7.33
N ARG A 99 -11.75 11.64 7.37
CA ARG A 99 -12.10 13.09 7.43
C ARG A 99 -11.35 13.86 8.50
N SER A 100 -11.13 13.23 9.65
CA SER A 100 -10.42 13.83 10.80
C SER A 100 -8.92 13.51 10.83
N LYS A 101 -8.43 12.74 9.85
CA LYS A 101 -7.08 12.17 9.77
C LYS A 101 -6.36 12.54 8.48
N ILE A 102 -6.90 13.45 7.68
CA ILE A 102 -6.21 13.97 6.49
C ILE A 102 -4.89 14.60 6.92
N GLY A 103 -3.81 14.26 6.24
CA GLY A 103 -2.45 14.68 6.56
C GLY A 103 -1.81 13.88 7.69
N TRP A 104 -2.42 12.80 8.18
CA TRP A 104 -1.77 11.90 9.16
C TRP A 104 -0.86 10.87 8.48
N GLY A 105 -0.83 10.82 7.14
CA GLY A 105 0.05 9.93 6.41
C GLY A 105 -0.51 8.54 6.15
N HIS A 106 -1.82 8.32 6.36
CA HIS A 106 -2.47 7.05 6.06
C HIS A 106 -3.68 7.19 5.13
N SER A 107 -3.88 6.17 4.30
CA SER A 107 -4.92 6.12 3.29
C SER A 107 -6.26 5.64 3.85
N SER A 108 -7.33 6.10 3.22
CA SER A 108 -8.63 5.47 3.38
C SER A 108 -8.73 4.17 2.58
N VAL A 109 -9.66 3.29 2.98
CA VAL A 109 -10.04 2.08 2.25
C VAL A 109 -10.33 2.37 0.77
N SER A 110 -11.04 3.46 0.47
CA SER A 110 -11.34 3.83 -0.91
C SER A 110 -10.10 4.22 -1.69
N ASN A 111 -9.24 5.05 -1.11
CA ASN A 111 -8.07 5.57 -1.82
C ASN A 111 -7.04 4.47 -2.03
N ALA A 112 -6.79 3.61 -1.03
CA ALA A 112 -5.91 2.46 -1.18
C ALA A 112 -6.43 1.46 -2.24
N SER A 113 -7.75 1.27 -2.35
CA SER A 113 -8.35 0.45 -3.43
C SER A 113 -8.12 1.06 -4.82
N VAL A 114 -8.21 2.39 -4.94
CA VAL A 114 -7.89 3.10 -6.19
C VAL A 114 -6.41 2.93 -6.55
N LEU A 115 -5.50 3.02 -5.58
CA LEU A 115 -4.07 2.76 -5.80
C LEU A 115 -3.85 1.34 -6.35
N ALA A 116 -4.44 0.33 -5.71
CA ALA A 116 -4.32 -1.06 -6.13
C ALA A 116 -4.85 -1.27 -7.56
N GLY A 117 -5.99 -0.66 -7.89
CA GLY A 117 -6.56 -0.70 -9.25
C GLY A 117 -5.67 -0.02 -10.29
N LEU A 118 -5.20 1.21 -10.01
CA LEU A 118 -4.33 1.97 -10.90
C LEU A 118 -2.98 1.27 -11.16
N ALA A 119 -2.41 0.64 -10.14
CA ALA A 119 -1.15 -0.11 -10.25
C ALA A 119 -1.32 -1.52 -10.83
N GLY A 120 -2.56 -1.97 -11.08
CA GLY A 120 -2.83 -3.30 -11.64
C GLY A 120 -2.49 -4.45 -10.68
N ILE A 121 -2.62 -4.23 -9.37
CA ILE A 121 -2.33 -5.22 -8.34
C ILE A 121 -3.27 -6.42 -8.47
N ARG A 122 -2.71 -7.63 -8.45
CA ARG A 122 -3.50 -8.88 -8.50
C ARG A 122 -3.59 -9.59 -7.15
N LYS A 123 -2.62 -9.41 -6.26
CA LYS A 123 -2.62 -9.96 -4.91
C LYS A 123 -2.21 -8.88 -3.92
N TRP A 124 -3.05 -8.63 -2.93
CA TRP A 124 -2.85 -7.60 -1.92
C TRP A 124 -3.09 -8.15 -0.52
N ILE A 125 -2.11 -7.93 0.35
CA ILE A 125 -2.19 -8.19 1.78
C ILE A 125 -2.29 -6.83 2.47
N VAL A 126 -3.45 -6.55 3.05
CA VAL A 126 -3.69 -5.30 3.77
C VAL A 126 -3.01 -5.38 5.13
N ALA A 127 -2.12 -4.45 5.43
CA ALA A 127 -1.38 -4.40 6.70
C ALA A 127 -1.56 -3.04 7.38
N HIS A 128 -0.84 -2.81 8.50
CA HIS A 128 -0.82 -1.52 9.20
C HIS A 128 -2.22 -1.03 9.61
N HIS A 129 -3.01 -1.93 10.20
CA HIS A 129 -4.34 -1.64 10.68
C HIS A 129 -4.30 -0.71 11.90
N ASP A 130 -5.36 0.07 12.11
CA ASP A 130 -5.46 0.88 13.32
C ASP A 130 -5.58 -0.03 14.54
N PRO A 131 -4.79 0.18 15.61
CA PRO A 131 -4.84 -0.67 16.81
C PRO A 131 -6.20 -0.69 17.52
N MET A 132 -7.08 0.28 17.24
CA MET A 132 -8.42 0.34 17.82
C MET A 132 -9.46 -0.46 17.00
N HIS A 133 -9.07 -1.02 15.84
CA HIS A 133 -9.95 -1.87 15.03
C HIS A 133 -9.86 -3.32 15.50
N ASP A 134 -11.02 -3.90 15.83
CA ASP A 134 -11.15 -5.34 16.10
C ASP A 134 -11.34 -6.15 14.81
N ASP A 135 -11.36 -7.49 14.94
CA ASP A 135 -11.46 -8.41 13.81
C ASP A 135 -12.73 -8.16 12.96
N ASP A 136 -13.87 -7.91 13.59
CA ASP A 136 -15.13 -7.65 12.89
C ASP A 136 -15.05 -6.36 12.06
N PHE A 137 -14.44 -5.31 12.62
CA PHE A 137 -14.20 -4.07 11.90
C PHE A 137 -13.28 -4.28 10.70
N LEU A 138 -12.19 -5.05 10.87
CA LEU A 138 -11.25 -5.37 9.79
C LEU A 138 -11.90 -6.22 8.69
N MET A 139 -12.82 -7.12 9.04
CA MET A 139 -13.62 -7.87 8.07
C MET A 139 -14.62 -6.99 7.31
N GLY A 140 -15.19 -5.99 7.99
CA GLY A 140 -15.98 -4.93 7.36
C GLY A 140 -15.18 -4.14 6.32
N LYS A 141 -13.98 -3.68 6.70
CA LYS A 141 -13.05 -3.00 5.78
C LYS A 141 -12.68 -3.86 4.58
N LEU A 142 -12.34 -5.13 4.81
CA LEU A 142 -12.00 -6.08 3.75
C LEU A 142 -13.17 -6.28 2.77
N SER A 143 -14.40 -6.32 3.27
CA SER A 143 -15.61 -6.40 2.43
C SER A 143 -15.81 -5.12 1.62
N LEU A 144 -15.57 -3.95 2.20
CA LEU A 144 -15.65 -2.66 1.51
C LEU A 144 -14.61 -2.55 0.38
N HIS A 145 -13.37 -2.99 0.62
CA HIS A 145 -12.37 -3.07 -0.45
C HIS A 145 -12.86 -3.88 -1.65
N ARG A 146 -13.44 -5.07 -1.38
CA ARG A 146 -13.96 -5.95 -2.44
C ARG A 146 -15.06 -5.29 -3.25
N GLN A 147 -16.02 -4.63 -2.58
CA GLN A 147 -17.10 -3.89 -3.25
C GLN A 147 -16.55 -2.76 -4.13
N ILE A 148 -15.57 -1.99 -3.63
CA ILE A 148 -14.96 -0.91 -4.40
C ILE A 148 -14.22 -1.48 -5.61
N LEU A 149 -13.34 -2.46 -5.42
CA LEU A 149 -12.57 -3.07 -6.52
C LEU A 149 -13.48 -3.71 -7.57
N GLU A 150 -14.56 -4.39 -7.16
CA GLU A 150 -15.55 -4.96 -8.06
C GLU A 150 -16.28 -3.88 -8.87
N SER A 151 -16.72 -2.79 -8.23
CA SER A 151 -17.36 -1.66 -8.93
C SER A 151 -16.43 -0.97 -9.94
N LEU A 152 -15.11 -1.03 -9.70
CA LEU A 152 -14.07 -0.56 -10.60
C LEU A 152 -13.64 -1.62 -11.64
N SER A 153 -14.24 -2.81 -11.65
CA SER A 153 -13.91 -3.94 -12.52
C SER A 153 -12.50 -4.52 -12.33
N PHE A 154 -11.92 -4.40 -11.13
CA PHE A 154 -10.64 -5.04 -10.77
C PHE A 154 -10.86 -6.30 -9.95
N LYS A 155 -10.09 -7.34 -10.27
CA LYS A 155 -10.03 -8.58 -9.50
C LYS A 155 -8.71 -8.65 -8.75
N VAL A 156 -8.78 -8.56 -7.43
CA VAL A 156 -7.62 -8.64 -6.53
C VAL A 156 -7.86 -9.75 -5.52
N ASP A 157 -6.91 -10.67 -5.39
CA ASP A 157 -6.83 -11.61 -4.27
C ASP A 157 -6.43 -10.82 -3.02
N LEU A 158 -7.39 -10.62 -2.11
CA LEU A 158 -7.30 -9.68 -1.00
C LEU A 158 -7.50 -10.37 0.36
N SER A 159 -6.56 -10.16 1.28
CA SER A 159 -6.65 -10.60 2.68
C SER A 159 -5.99 -9.62 3.64
N ASN A 160 -6.39 -9.63 4.91
CA ASN A 160 -5.71 -8.88 5.96
C ASN A 160 -4.47 -9.65 6.44
N ALA A 161 -3.41 -8.93 6.76
CA ALA A 161 -2.28 -9.45 7.49
C ALA A 161 -2.66 -9.75 8.95
N PHE A 162 -2.00 -10.74 9.54
CA PHE A 162 -2.05 -11.00 10.97
C PHE A 162 -0.69 -11.55 11.43
N ASP A 163 -0.41 -11.41 12.73
CA ASP A 163 0.85 -11.88 13.31
C ASP A 163 1.06 -13.38 13.07
N GLY A 164 2.21 -13.73 12.51
CA GLY A 164 2.54 -15.11 12.16
C GLY A 164 2.03 -15.58 10.80
N LEU A 165 1.34 -14.73 10.02
CA LEU A 165 0.98 -15.02 8.64
C LEU A 165 2.24 -15.36 7.81
N LYS A 166 2.16 -16.45 7.05
CA LYS A 166 3.18 -16.85 6.07
C LYS A 166 2.55 -16.89 4.69
N ILE A 167 3.19 -16.23 3.73
CA ILE A 167 2.72 -16.18 2.35
C ILE A 167 3.72 -16.95 1.49
N HIS A 168 3.21 -17.95 0.78
CA HIS A 168 3.97 -18.68 -0.22
C HIS A 168 3.67 -18.05 -1.59
N CYS A 169 4.72 -17.64 -2.30
CA CYS A 169 4.65 -16.84 -3.52
C CYS A 169 5.20 -17.62 -4.72
#